data_AF-X0XBI2-F1
#
_entry.id   AF-X0XBI2-F1
#
_cell.length_a   1.000
_cell.length_b   1.000
_cell.length_c   1.000
_cell.angle_alpha   90.00
_cell.angle_beta   90.00
_cell.angle_gamma   90.00
#
_symmetry.space_group_name_H-M   'P 1'
#
loop_
_entity.id
_entity.type
_entity.pdbx_description
1 polymer ?
#
loop_
_entity_poly.entity_id
_entity_poly.type
_entity_poly.pdbx_seq_one_letter_code
_entity_poly.pdbx_strand_id
1 'polypeptide(L)'
;MLRFNTSDFCQNSPETTAKSLANLKQNSGKSKLRDLDAPAPLRTADLMKSDIIEFATKWLKVSFEERLAQEVILRSLYGLPLDEAQVALYCKLTDNSEEVFE
;
A
#
# COMPACT_ATOMS: atom_id res chain seq x y z
N MET A 1 -7.69 15.30 46.95
CA MET A 1 -6.44 15.21 46.18
C MET A 1 -6.01 13.76 46.15
N LEU A 2 -5.94 13.20 44.93
CA LEU A 2 -5.42 11.88 44.49
C LEU A 2 -5.87 10.62 45.28
N ARG A 3 -6.97 10.01 44.80
CA ARG A 3 -7.25 8.59 44.99
C ARG A 3 -6.52 7.82 43.88
N PHE A 4 -5.56 6.99 44.23
CA PHE A 4 -4.94 6.06 43.29
C PHE A 4 -5.94 4.95 42.98
N ASN A 5 -6.45 4.92 41.75
CA ASN A 5 -7.27 3.83 41.26
C ASN A 5 -6.41 2.56 41.18
N THR A 6 -6.89 1.51 41.84
CA THR A 6 -6.42 0.14 41.75
C THR A 6 -6.52 -0.35 40.31
N SER A 7 -5.43 -0.21 39.54
CA SER A 7 -5.22 -1.07 38.38
C SER A 7 -4.80 -2.43 38.92
N ASP A 8 -5.78 -3.32 39.06
CA ASP A 8 -5.59 -4.74 39.30
C ASP A 8 -4.69 -5.31 38.20
N PHE A 9 -3.40 -5.27 38.46
CA PHE A 9 -2.34 -5.94 37.73
C PHE A 9 -2.64 -7.43 37.80
N CYS A 10 -3.19 -7.96 36.70
CA CYS A 10 -3.21 -9.38 36.32
C CYS A 10 -3.23 -10.37 37.50
N GLN A 11 -4.42 -10.65 38.05
CA GLN A 11 -4.62 -11.86 38.86
C GLN A 11 -4.44 -13.11 37.96
N ASN A 12 -3.20 -13.55 37.82
CA ASN A 12 -2.83 -14.88 37.35
C ASN A 12 -3.17 -15.91 38.44
N SER A 13 -4.44 -16.01 38.82
CA SER A 13 -4.87 -17.13 39.65
C SER A 13 -4.82 -18.40 38.80
N PRO A 14 -4.45 -19.56 39.37
CA PRO A 14 -4.42 -20.82 38.63
C PRO A 14 -5.77 -21.14 37.95
N GLU A 15 -6.87 -20.63 38.51
CA GLU A 15 -8.22 -20.77 37.96
C GLU A 15 -8.44 -19.94 36.69
N THR A 16 -7.92 -18.71 36.62
CA THR A 16 -8.04 -17.86 35.42
C THR A 16 -7.20 -18.43 34.28
N THR A 17 -6.04 -19.01 34.60
CA THR A 17 -5.17 -19.68 33.63
C THR A 17 -5.81 -20.96 33.07
N ALA A 18 -6.42 -21.77 33.94
CA ALA A 18 -7.11 -23.00 33.53
C ALA A 18 -8.31 -22.71 32.61
N LYS A 19 -9.09 -21.66 32.91
CA LYS A 19 -10.21 -21.22 32.05
C LYS A 19 -9.73 -20.73 30.69
N SER A 20 -8.63 -19.97 30.64
CA SER A 20 -8.02 -19.51 29.39
C SER A 20 -7.57 -20.68 28.51
N LEU A 21 -6.89 -21.68 29.09
CA LEU A 21 -6.44 -22.87 28.38
C LEU A 21 -7.61 -23.74 27.87
N ALA A 22 -8.68 -23.87 28.66
CA ALA A 22 -9.89 -24.58 28.24
C ALA A 22 -10.56 -23.90 27.04
N ASN A 23 -10.68 -22.57 27.06
CA ASN A 23 -11.25 -21.79 25.97
C ASN A 23 -10.38 -21.85 24.70
N LEU A 24 -9.05 -21.82 24.84
CA LEU A 24 -8.11 -21.97 23.73
C LEU A 24 -8.27 -23.34 23.07
N LYS A 25 -8.37 -24.42 23.86
CA LYS A 25 -8.57 -25.79 23.37
C LYS A 25 -9.94 -25.98 22.70
N GLN A 26 -10.99 -25.31 23.17
CA GLN A 26 -12.31 -25.37 22.55
C GLN A 26 -12.40 -24.59 21.22
N ASN A 27 -11.61 -23.53 21.07
CA ASN A 27 -11.64 -22.65 19.89
C ASN A 27 -10.53 -22.92 18.88
N SER A 28 -9.52 -23.74 19.20
CA SER A 28 -8.43 -24.11 18.30
C SER A 28 -8.90 -24.83 17.02
N GLY A 29 -10.04 -25.53 17.07
CA GLY A 29 -10.65 -26.16 15.89
C GLY A 29 -11.68 -25.29 15.16
N LYS A 30 -12.08 -24.13 15.73
CA LYS A 30 -13.15 -23.28 15.17
C LYS A 30 -12.61 -22.11 14.34
N SER A 31 -11.33 -21.79 14.46
CA SER A 31 -10.66 -20.90 13.51
C SER A 31 -10.26 -21.67 12.26
N LYS A 32 -11.25 -22.17 11.52
CA LYS A 32 -11.12 -22.06 10.07
C LYS A 32 -11.30 -20.56 9.84
N LEU A 33 -10.19 -19.83 9.84
CA LEU A 33 -10.11 -18.67 8.95
C LEU A 33 -10.71 -19.20 7.66
N ARG A 34 -11.93 -18.74 7.34
CA ARG A 34 -12.50 -18.99 6.02
C ARG A 34 -11.35 -18.73 5.09
N ASP A 35 -11.07 -19.67 4.20
CA ASP A 35 -10.18 -19.42 3.08
C ASP A 35 -10.76 -18.16 2.44
N LEU A 36 -10.24 -17.00 2.87
CA LEU A 36 -10.57 -15.70 2.35
C LEU A 36 -9.96 -15.83 0.99
N ASP A 37 -10.78 -16.24 0.02
CA ASP A 37 -10.41 -16.54 -1.35
C ASP A 37 -9.15 -15.78 -1.68
N ALA A 38 -8.00 -16.44 -1.49
CA ALA A 38 -6.74 -15.75 -1.64
C ALA A 38 -6.81 -15.32 -3.09
N PRO A 39 -6.80 -14.01 -3.40
CA PRO A 39 -6.95 -13.59 -4.78
C PRO A 39 -5.87 -14.34 -5.52
N ALA A 40 -6.29 -15.13 -6.50
CA ALA A 40 -5.47 -16.13 -7.18
C ALA A 40 -4.06 -15.57 -7.45
N PRO A 41 -3.01 -16.41 -7.57
CA PRO A 41 -1.63 -15.96 -7.87
C PRO A 41 -1.46 -15.21 -9.22
N LEU A 42 -2.55 -14.80 -9.86
CA LEU A 42 -2.70 -14.20 -11.18
C LEU A 42 -2.32 -12.71 -11.31
N ARG A 43 -1.50 -12.12 -10.42
CA ARG A 43 -1.35 -10.65 -10.42
C ARG A 43 0.05 -10.08 -10.19
N THR A 44 0.98 -10.84 -9.63
CA THR A 44 2.34 -10.33 -9.37
C THR A 44 3.18 -10.24 -10.64
N ALA A 45 3.04 -11.20 -11.56
CA ALA A 45 3.79 -11.21 -12.81
C ALA A 45 3.44 -10.01 -13.72
N ASP A 46 2.17 -9.62 -13.76
CA ASP A 46 1.72 -8.47 -14.55
C ASP A 46 2.13 -7.15 -13.89
N LEU A 47 2.08 -7.09 -12.56
CA LEU A 47 2.53 -5.93 -11.78
C LEU A 47 4.04 -5.67 -11.92
N MET A 48 4.85 -6.73 -11.98
CA MET A 48 6.30 -6.61 -12.18
C MET A 48 6.68 -6.16 -13.60
N LYS A 49 5.77 -6.30 -14.56
CA LYS A 49 5.99 -5.92 -15.97
C LYS A 49 5.35 -4.59 -16.33
N SER A 50 4.43 -4.08 -15.51
CA SER A 50 3.77 -2.80 -15.77
C SER A 50 4.74 -1.65 -15.53
N ASP A 51 4.71 -0.67 -16.42
CA ASP A 51 5.36 0.61 -16.17
C ASP A 51 4.63 1.42 -15.08
N ILE A 52 5.25 2.52 -14.63
CA ILE A 52 4.71 3.31 -13.53
C ILE A 52 3.35 3.95 -13.85
N ILE A 53 3.09 4.28 -15.12
CA ILE A 53 1.84 4.90 -15.57
C ILE A 53 0.73 3.85 -15.64
N GLU A 54 1.03 2.66 -16.16
CA GLU A 54 0.13 1.51 -16.13
C GLU A 54 -0.17 1.07 -14.70
N PHE A 55 0.83 1.07 -13.83
CA PHE A 55 0.63 0.81 -12.41
C PHE A 55 -0.35 1.81 -11.80
N ALA A 56 -0.09 3.10 -11.97
CA ALA A 56 -0.94 4.15 -11.42
C ALA A 56 -2.38 4.10 -11.97
N THR A 57 -2.55 3.89 -13.26
CA THR A 57 -3.87 3.87 -13.91
C THR A 57 -4.66 2.60 -13.63
N LYS A 58 -4.06 1.42 -13.84
CA LYS A 58 -4.78 0.14 -13.75
C LYS A 58 -4.97 -0.31 -12.30
N TRP A 59 -3.97 -0.09 -11.44
CA TRP A 59 -3.95 -0.61 -10.06
C TRP A 59 -4.35 0.43 -9.03
N LEU A 60 -3.84 1.66 -9.14
CA LEU A 60 -4.20 2.75 -8.21
C LEU A 60 -5.43 3.55 -8.67
N LYS A 61 -5.96 3.28 -9.88
CA LYS A 61 -7.13 3.97 -10.46
C LYS A 61 -6.92 5.49 -10.54
N VAL A 62 -5.69 5.92 -10.74
CA VAL A 62 -5.35 7.33 -10.98
C VAL A 62 -5.61 7.66 -12.45
N SER A 63 -6.31 8.77 -12.71
CA SER A 63 -6.47 9.31 -14.06
C SER A 63 -5.55 10.51 -14.25
N PHE A 64 -4.91 10.58 -15.42
CA PHE A 64 -4.02 11.67 -15.82
C PHE A 64 -4.65 12.64 -16.84
N GLU A 65 -5.89 12.41 -17.28
CA GLU A 65 -6.56 13.22 -18.31
C GLU A 65 -6.57 14.72 -17.96
N GLU A 66 -6.84 15.05 -16.69
CA GLU A 66 -6.83 16.43 -16.19
C GLU A 66 -5.52 16.82 -15.51
N ARG A 67 -4.55 15.88 -15.39
CA ARG A 67 -3.34 16.03 -14.57
C ARG A 67 -2.08 15.66 -15.34
N LEU A 68 -1.99 16.13 -16.59
CA LEU A 68 -0.89 15.86 -17.51
C LEU A 68 0.48 16.19 -16.90
N ALA A 69 0.59 17.26 -16.12
CA ALA A 69 1.84 17.61 -15.42
C ALA A 69 2.32 16.50 -14.46
N GLN A 70 1.40 15.82 -13.77
CA GLN A 70 1.75 14.72 -12.86
C GLN A 70 2.23 13.49 -13.63
N GLU A 71 1.62 13.18 -14.78
CA GLU A 71 2.06 12.10 -15.65
C GLU A 71 3.49 12.35 -16.15
N VAL A 72 3.76 13.56 -16.62
CA VAL A 72 5.07 13.95 -17.14
C VAL A 72 6.16 13.86 -16.07
N ILE A 73 5.88 14.32 -14.85
CA ILE A 73 6.80 14.19 -13.72
C ILE A 73 7.04 12.71 -13.39
N LEU A 74 6.00 11.89 -13.35
CA LEU A 74 6.11 10.44 -13.09
C LEU A 74 6.94 9.74 -14.16
N ARG A 75 6.72 10.04 -15.43
CA ARG A 75 7.53 9.49 -16.53
C ARG A 75 9.00 9.88 -16.37
N SER A 76 9.28 11.16 -16.13
CA SER A 76 10.66 11.65 -15.94
C SER A 76 11.36 10.99 -14.76
N LEU A 77 10.71 10.90 -13.59
CA LEU A 77 11.29 10.31 -12.38
C LEU A 77 11.65 8.83 -12.54
N TYR A 78 10.89 8.11 -13.37
CA TYR A 78 11.08 6.67 -13.59
C TYR A 78 11.80 6.37 -14.91
N GLY A 79 12.33 7.38 -15.59
CA GLY A 79 13.10 7.22 -16.82
C GLY A 79 12.29 6.73 -18.03
N LEU A 80 10.98 6.99 -18.05
CA LEU A 80 10.14 6.73 -19.21
C LEU A 80 10.33 7.84 -20.27
N PRO A 81 10.27 7.51 -21.55
CA PRO A 81 10.34 8.51 -22.62
C PRO A 81 9.15 9.47 -22.55
N LEU A 82 9.47 10.75 -22.80
CA LEU A 82 8.50 11.84 -22.95
C LEU A 82 8.34 12.17 -24.44
N ASP A 83 7.13 12.53 -24.87
CA ASP A 83 6.92 13.12 -26.19
C ASP A 83 7.33 14.60 -26.23
N GLU A 84 7.40 15.21 -27.41
CA GLU A 84 7.79 16.63 -27.58
C GLU A 84 6.91 17.62 -26.77
N ALA A 85 5.60 17.39 -26.70
CA ALA A 85 4.69 18.22 -25.91
C ALA A 85 4.89 18.02 -24.39
N GLN A 86 5.18 16.79 -23.97
CA GLN A 86 5.51 16.45 -22.60
C GLN A 86 6.88 16.99 -22.19
N VAL A 87 7.87 17.01 -23.08
CA VAL A 87 9.18 17.66 -22.87
C VAL A 87 8.98 19.16 -22.68
N ALA A 88 8.22 19.81 -23.56
CA ALA A 88 7.91 21.24 -23.42
C ALA A 88 7.19 21.54 -22.09
N LEU A 89 6.29 20.65 -21.65
CA LEU A 89 5.63 20.77 -20.35
C LEU A 89 6.61 20.56 -19.19
N TYR A 90 7.50 19.58 -19.30
CA TYR A 90 8.52 19.29 -18.29
C TYR A 90 9.49 20.47 -18.11
N CYS A 91 9.98 21.05 -19.20
CA CYS A 91 10.85 22.23 -19.17
C CYS A 91 10.15 23.42 -18.50
N LYS A 92 8.87 23.66 -18.82
CA LYS A 92 8.07 24.70 -18.15
C LYS A 92 7.84 24.45 -16.65
N LEU A 93 7.79 23.19 -16.22
CA LEU A 93 7.55 22.82 -14.82
C LEU A 93 8.83 22.87 -13.97
N THR A 94 9.97 22.55 -14.58
CA THR A 94 11.25 22.39 -13.88
C THR A 94 12.17 23.59 -14.04
N ASP A 95 11.76 24.60 -14.81
CA ASP A 95 12.59 25.72 -15.24
C ASP A 95 13.94 25.28 -15.88
N ASN A 96 14.02 24.04 -16.36
CA ASN A 96 15.20 23.51 -17.05
C ASN A 96 15.19 23.92 -18.52
N SER A 97 16.32 24.44 -19.00
CA SER A 97 16.59 24.58 -20.43
C SER A 97 16.72 23.21 -21.10
N GLU A 98 16.28 23.09 -22.35
CA GLU A 98 16.19 21.86 -23.17
C GLU A 98 17.49 21.03 -23.32
N GLU A 99 18.62 21.47 -22.75
CA GLU A 99 19.94 20.85 -22.88
C GLU A 99 20.10 19.46 -22.23
N VAL A 100 19.12 18.96 -21.47
CA VAL A 100 19.29 17.73 -20.66
C VAL A 100 18.81 16.46 -21.37
N PHE A 101 18.23 16.56 -22.57
CA PHE A 101 17.52 15.43 -23.21
C PHE A 101 18.14 14.90 -24.52
N GLU A 102 19.41 15.22 -24.81
CA GLU A 102 20.18 14.61 -25.92
C GLU A 102 20.78 13.23 -25.58
#